data_AF-A0A9R0XWT3-F1
#
_entry.id   AF-A0A9R0XWT3-F1
#
_cell.length_a   1.000
_cell.length_b   1.000
_cell.length_c   1.000
_cell.angle_alpha   90.00
_cell.angle_beta   90.00
_cell.angle_gamma   90.00
#
_symmetry.space_group_name_H-M   'P 1'
#
loop_
_entity.id
_entity.type
_entity.pdbx_description
1 polymer ?
#
loop_
_entity_poly.entity_id
_entity_poly.type
_entity_poly.pdbx_seq_one_letter_code
_entity_poly.pdbx_strand_id
1 'polypeptide(L)'
;MFSAEALGLPLLPPSIPEEASGQFPNGANFAVAGAIALPPEYYKTNYNFTMNAPSNLDRQLASFKKVLARIAPGDGATRALLSESLVLMGEIGGNDYNFWFIDPRNPRETPEKYLPDVVTCIGATVQEVINLGARTIVVPGNFPIG
;
A
#
# COMPACT_ATOMS: atom_id res chain seq x y z
N MET A 1 7.31 -8.38 10.13
CA MET A 1 5.89 -8.20 10.50
C MET A 1 5.81 -7.55 11.86
N PHE A 2 5.49 -6.26 11.88
CA PHE A 2 5.16 -5.53 13.11
C PHE A 2 3.70 -5.86 13.44
N SER A 3 3.49 -6.77 14.39
CA SER A 3 2.14 -7.24 14.75
C SER A 3 1.37 -6.13 15.46
N ALA A 4 0.11 -5.90 15.10
CA ALA A 4 -0.79 -4.97 15.80
C ALA A 4 -0.79 -5.22 17.33
N GLU A 5 -0.66 -6.48 17.74
CA GLU A 5 -0.52 -6.93 19.13
C GLU A 5 0.69 -6.31 19.86
N ALA A 6 1.81 -6.07 19.17
CA ALA A 6 2.99 -5.44 19.77
C ALA A 6 2.77 -3.97 20.14
N LEU A 7 1.76 -3.33 19.53
CA LEU A 7 1.26 -2.00 19.89
C LEU A 7 0.02 -2.04 20.79
N GLY A 8 -0.45 -3.23 21.19
CA GLY A 8 -1.73 -3.40 21.90
C GLY A 8 -2.95 -3.07 21.04
N LEU A 9 -2.81 -3.06 19.70
CA LEU A 9 -3.90 -2.81 18.76
C LEU A 9 -4.59 -4.12 18.35
N PRO A 10 -5.91 -4.11 18.12
CA PRO A 10 -6.63 -5.29 17.65
C PRO A 10 -6.17 -5.69 16.23
N LEU A 11 -6.28 -6.98 15.91
CA LEU A 11 -6.09 -7.45 14.54
C LEU A 11 -7.16 -6.82 13.64
N LEU A 12 -6.71 -6.15 12.58
CA LEU A 12 -7.61 -5.45 11.67
C LEU A 12 -8.23 -6.43 10.66
N PRO A 13 -9.55 -6.40 10.46
CA PRO A 13 -10.19 -7.21 9.43
C PRO A 13 -9.77 -6.73 8.03
N PRO A 14 -9.67 -7.64 7.04
CA PRO A 14 -9.47 -7.24 5.64
C PRO A 14 -10.63 -6.36 5.17
N SER A 15 -10.35 -5.28 4.46
CA SER A 15 -11.37 -4.34 4.01
C SER A 15 -12.23 -4.89 2.88
N ILE A 16 -11.63 -5.66 1.96
CA ILE A 16 -12.28 -6.08 0.70
C ILE A 16 -13.64 -6.78 0.91
N PRO A 17 -13.79 -7.78 1.82
CA PRO A 17 -15.07 -8.46 2.00
C PRO A 17 -16.19 -7.55 2.50
N GLU A 18 -15.86 -6.50 3.24
CA GLU A 18 -16.81 -5.57 3.86
C GLU A 18 -16.68 -4.14 3.31
N GLU A 19 -16.01 -3.94 2.17
CA GLU A 19 -15.69 -2.60 1.65
C GLU A 19 -16.96 -1.76 1.43
N ALA A 20 -18.05 -2.43 1.04
CA ALA A 20 -19.33 -1.82 0.74
C ALA A 20 -20.28 -1.69 1.93
N SER A 21 -19.97 -2.23 3.12
CA SER A 21 -20.92 -2.31 4.24
C SER A 21 -20.29 -2.11 5.62
N GLY A 22 -19.05 -2.53 5.81
CA GLY A 22 -18.30 -2.46 7.06
C GLY A 22 -18.14 -1.04 7.59
N GLN A 23 -18.16 -0.93 8.92
CA GLN A 23 -18.00 0.33 9.66
C GLN A 23 -16.60 0.48 10.26
N PHE A 24 -15.83 -0.61 10.37
CA PHE A 24 -14.43 -0.61 10.78
C PHE A 24 -14.11 0.24 12.03
N PRO A 25 -14.84 0.09 13.17
CA PRO A 25 -14.67 0.94 14.35
C PRO A 25 -13.28 0.84 14.99
N ASN A 26 -12.58 -0.26 14.73
CA ASN A 26 -11.22 -0.52 15.21
C ASN A 26 -10.16 -0.41 14.11
N GLY A 27 -10.54 0.03 12.90
CA GLY A 27 -9.68 0.06 11.72
C GLY A 27 -9.96 -1.04 10.70
N ALA A 28 -9.25 -0.97 9.57
CA ALA A 28 -9.40 -1.86 8.42
C ALA A 28 -8.04 -2.13 7.78
N ASN A 29 -7.86 -3.32 7.21
CA ASN A 29 -6.65 -3.72 6.49
C ASN A 29 -6.88 -3.72 4.97
N PHE A 30 -6.21 -2.82 4.26
CA PHE A 30 -6.27 -2.67 2.80
C PHE A 30 -5.16 -3.41 2.06
N ALA A 31 -4.23 -4.04 2.79
CA ALA A 31 -3.11 -4.75 2.20
C ALA A 31 -3.58 -6.02 1.47
N VAL A 32 -2.94 -6.29 0.34
CA VAL A 32 -3.12 -7.53 -0.42
C VAL A 32 -1.77 -8.22 -0.52
N ALA A 33 -1.70 -9.49 -0.11
CA ALA A 33 -0.48 -10.28 -0.22
C ALA A 33 -0.02 -10.34 -1.68
N GLY A 34 1.28 -10.10 -1.91
CA GLY A 34 1.85 -10.07 -3.27
C GLY A 34 1.61 -8.77 -4.05
N ALA A 35 1.01 -7.74 -3.44
CA ALA A 35 0.83 -6.45 -4.10
C ALA A 35 2.17 -5.75 -4.38
N ILE A 36 2.17 -4.96 -5.44
CA ILE A 36 3.30 -4.14 -5.91
C ILE A 36 3.00 -2.65 -5.74
N ALA A 37 4.00 -1.79 -5.77
CA ALA A 37 3.81 -0.35 -5.72
C ALA A 37 3.24 0.16 -7.05
N LEU A 38 3.99 -0.05 -8.14
CA LEU A 38 3.63 0.44 -9.47
C LEU A 38 2.60 -0.47 -10.15
N PRO A 39 1.73 0.05 -11.04
CA PRO A 39 0.77 -0.78 -11.75
C PRO A 39 1.46 -1.78 -12.69
N PRO A 40 0.92 -3.00 -12.89
CA PRO A 40 1.48 -4.01 -13.81
C PRO A 40 1.81 -3.49 -15.22
N GLU A 41 1.00 -2.56 -15.70
CA GLU A 41 1.10 -1.91 -17.01
C GLU A 41 2.41 -1.13 -17.17
N TYR A 42 2.92 -0.55 -16.08
CA TYR A 42 4.23 0.13 -16.08
C TYR A 42 5.34 -0.83 -16.50
N TYR A 43 5.36 -2.05 -15.94
CA TYR A 43 6.38 -3.06 -16.24
C TYR A 43 6.23 -3.64 -17.64
N LYS A 44 4.98 -3.82 -18.09
CA LYS A 44 4.71 -4.30 -19.42
C LYS A 44 5.19 -3.33 -20.49
N THR A 45 4.92 -2.03 -20.31
CA THR A 45 5.30 -0.99 -21.26
C THR A 45 6.80 -0.73 -21.27
N ASN A 46 7.43 -0.60 -20.11
CA ASN A 46 8.83 -0.14 -20.02
C ASN A 46 9.86 -1.27 -20.12
N TYR A 47 9.48 -2.52 -19.79
CA TYR A 47 10.41 -3.64 -19.68
C TYR A 47 9.94 -4.91 -20.40
N ASN A 48 8.79 -4.86 -21.09
CA ASN A 48 8.12 -6.04 -21.67
C ASN A 48 7.93 -7.17 -20.65
N PHE A 49 7.72 -6.82 -19.38
CA PHE A 49 7.62 -7.77 -18.28
C PHE A 49 6.19 -7.88 -17.77
N THR A 50 5.69 -9.11 -17.64
CA THR A 50 4.33 -9.36 -17.17
C THR A 50 4.32 -9.54 -15.65
N MET A 51 3.78 -8.56 -14.94
CA MET A 51 3.53 -8.64 -13.50
C MET A 51 2.19 -9.32 -13.21
N ASN A 52 2.22 -10.48 -12.56
CA ASN A 52 1.02 -11.18 -12.10
C ASN A 52 0.70 -10.84 -10.63
N ALA A 53 0.77 -9.56 -10.27
CA ALA A 53 0.45 -9.11 -8.92
C ALA A 53 -1.08 -9.00 -8.75
N PRO A 54 -1.65 -9.48 -7.62
CA PRO A 54 -3.09 -9.45 -7.39
C PRO A 54 -3.64 -8.03 -7.15
N SER A 55 -2.78 -7.09 -6.76
CA SER A 55 -3.13 -5.68 -6.54
C SER A 55 -1.90 -4.79 -6.68
N ASN A 56 -2.13 -3.48 -6.66
CA ASN A 56 -1.09 -2.46 -6.62
C ASN A 56 -1.48 -1.34 -5.64
N LEU A 57 -0.55 -0.42 -5.36
CA LEU A 57 -0.76 0.63 -4.36
C LEU A 57 -1.92 1.56 -4.73
N ASP A 58 -2.11 1.88 -6.02
CA ASP A 58 -3.24 2.69 -6.49
C ASP A 58 -4.59 2.04 -6.14
N ARG A 59 -4.72 0.73 -6.33
CA ARG A 59 -5.95 -0.02 -5.98
C ARG A 59 -6.18 -0.05 -4.47
N GLN A 60 -5.13 -0.23 -3.67
CA GLN A 60 -5.23 -0.19 -2.20
C GLN A 60 -5.65 1.20 -1.71
N LEU A 61 -5.06 2.26 -2.26
CA LEU A 61 -5.41 3.64 -1.95
C LEU A 61 -6.83 3.99 -2.38
N ALA A 62 -7.28 3.50 -3.53
CA ALA A 62 -8.67 3.68 -3.98
C ALA A 62 -9.66 3.00 -3.03
N SER A 63 -9.37 1.78 -2.59
CA SER A 63 -10.18 1.06 -1.58
C SER A 63 -10.23 1.84 -0.25
N PHE A 64 -9.07 2.33 0.21
CA PHE A 64 -8.95 3.17 1.40
C PHE A 64 -9.84 4.43 1.33
N LYS A 65 -9.73 5.20 0.24
CA LYS A 65 -10.56 6.40 0.02
C LYS A 65 -12.04 6.07 -0.06
N LYS A 66 -12.41 4.95 -0.69
CA LYS A 66 -13.80 4.50 -0.80
C LYS A 66 -14.41 4.18 0.56
N VAL A 67 -13.66 3.53 1.45
CA VAL A 67 -14.11 3.26 2.83
C VAL A 67 -14.21 4.57 3.61
N LEU A 68 -13.22 5.47 3.53
CA LEU A 68 -13.28 6.78 4.19
C LEU A 68 -14.50 7.59 3.78
N ALA A 69 -14.81 7.64 2.48
CA ALA A 69 -15.99 8.35 1.97
C ALA A 69 -17.31 7.83 2.54
N ARG A 70 -17.36 6.56 2.98
CA ARG A 70 -18.53 5.96 3.63
C ARG A 70 -18.59 6.22 5.13
N ILE A 71 -17.49 5.98 5.85
CA ILE A 71 -17.48 5.99 7.32
C ILE A 71 -17.20 7.38 7.91
N ALA A 72 -16.60 8.28 7.12
CA ALA A 72 -16.27 9.63 7.52
C ALA A 72 -16.51 10.62 6.35
N PRO A 73 -17.78 10.74 5.90
CA PRO A 73 -18.12 11.49 4.69
C PRO A 73 -17.77 12.98 4.81
N GLY A 74 -17.03 13.48 3.82
CA GLY A 74 -16.62 14.89 3.70
C GLY A 74 -15.28 15.20 4.37
N ASP A 75 -14.61 16.25 3.87
CA ASP A 75 -13.24 16.62 4.25
C ASP A 75 -13.05 16.79 5.76
N GLY A 76 -14.02 17.42 6.43
CA GLY A 76 -13.96 17.65 7.88
C GLY A 76 -13.97 16.35 8.68
N ALA A 77 -14.88 15.43 8.35
CA ALA A 77 -14.99 14.14 9.03
C ALA A 77 -13.81 13.23 8.72
N THR A 78 -13.38 13.16 7.45
CA THR A 78 -12.20 12.38 7.03
C THR A 78 -10.95 12.87 7.76
N ARG A 79 -10.72 14.19 7.81
CA ARG A 79 -9.57 14.75 8.54
C ARG A 79 -9.62 14.49 10.02
N ALA A 80 -10.80 14.63 10.65
CA ALA A 80 -10.95 14.34 12.08
C ALA A 80 -10.60 12.89 12.38
N LEU A 81 -11.17 11.93 11.64
CA LEU A 81 -10.90 10.50 11.80
C LEU A 81 -9.41 10.18 11.60
N LEU A 82 -8.81 10.65 10.49
CA LEU A 82 -7.42 10.33 10.17
C LEU A 82 -6.41 11.01 11.11
N SER A 83 -6.76 12.17 11.67
CA SER A 83 -5.87 12.88 12.61
C SER A 83 -5.65 12.13 13.92
N GLU A 84 -6.60 11.26 14.28
CA GLU A 84 -6.55 10.40 15.47
C GLU A 84 -6.20 8.94 15.12
N SER A 85 -6.03 8.62 13.83
CA SER A 85 -5.71 7.28 13.35
C SER A 85 -4.20 7.08 13.16
N LEU A 86 -3.77 5.84 13.31
CA LEU A 86 -2.46 5.38 12.82
C LEU A 86 -2.64 4.79 11.42
N VAL A 87 -1.90 5.33 10.44
CA VAL A 87 -1.81 4.72 9.10
C VAL A 87 -0.49 3.98 8.96
N LEU A 88 -0.56 2.67 8.75
CA LEU A 88 0.59 1.83 8.43
C LEU A 88 0.63 1.58 6.93
N MET A 89 1.63 2.14 6.26
CA MET A 89 1.98 1.70 4.91
C MET A 89 2.60 0.32 5.05
N GLY A 90 2.07 -0.72 4.40
CA GLY A 90 2.70 -2.04 4.43
C GLY A 90 4.12 -2.01 3.82
N GLU A 91 4.81 -3.15 3.84
CA GLU A 91 6.10 -3.36 3.17
C GLU A 91 5.92 -3.42 1.62
N ILE A 92 5.33 -2.36 1.06
CA ILE A 92 5.05 -2.20 -0.36
C ILE A 92 6.34 -1.84 -1.11
N GLY A 93 6.46 -2.25 -2.36
CA GLY A 93 7.67 -2.06 -3.16
C GLY A 93 8.59 -3.28 -3.19
N GLY A 94 8.52 -4.19 -2.21
CA GLY A 94 9.37 -5.39 -2.21
C GLY A 94 9.06 -6.36 -3.35
N ASN A 95 7.78 -6.53 -3.67
CA ASN A 95 7.35 -7.42 -4.75
C ASN A 95 7.69 -6.90 -6.15
N ASP A 96 7.81 -5.58 -6.30
CA ASP A 96 8.26 -4.92 -7.53
C ASP A 96 9.66 -5.43 -7.97
N TYR A 97 10.49 -5.84 -7.01
CA TYR A 97 11.80 -6.42 -7.27
C TYR A 97 11.77 -7.95 -7.25
N ASN A 98 11.10 -8.56 -6.26
CA ASN A 98 11.11 -10.02 -6.10
C ASN A 98 10.58 -10.74 -7.33
N PHE A 99 9.49 -10.26 -7.93
CA PHE A 99 8.95 -10.89 -9.13
C PHE A 99 9.93 -10.89 -10.30
N TRP A 100 10.77 -9.85 -10.44
CA TRP A 100 11.82 -9.80 -11.44
C TRP A 100 12.91 -10.84 -11.16
N PHE A 101 13.33 -10.95 -9.89
CA PHE A 101 14.39 -11.86 -9.47
C PHE A 101 14.01 -13.34 -9.41
N ILE A 102 12.72 -13.70 -9.54
CA ILE A 102 12.29 -15.10 -9.63
C ILE A 102 12.96 -15.82 -10.81
N ASP A 103 13.13 -15.13 -11.94
CA ASP A 103 13.85 -15.69 -13.09
C ASP A 103 15.33 -15.27 -13.03
N PRO A 104 16.27 -16.20 -12.75
CA PRO A 104 17.69 -15.88 -12.65
C PRO A 104 18.32 -15.43 -13.97
N ARG A 105 17.61 -15.57 -15.10
CA ARG A 105 18.06 -15.07 -16.41
C ARG A 105 17.84 -13.58 -16.58
N ASN A 106 16.99 -12.97 -15.75
CA ASN A 106 16.73 -11.55 -15.82
C ASN A 106 17.97 -10.75 -15.32
N PRO A 107 18.40 -9.70 -16.04
CA PRO A 107 19.50 -8.84 -15.60
C PRO A 107 19.24 -8.23 -14.22
N ARG A 108 20.23 -8.30 -13.32
CA ARG A 108 20.08 -7.83 -11.92
C ARG A 108 20.01 -6.31 -11.81
N GLU A 109 20.46 -5.60 -12.83
CA GLU A 109 20.56 -4.14 -12.89
C GLU A 109 19.23 -3.49 -13.34
N THR A 110 18.30 -4.25 -13.92
CA THR A 110 17.01 -3.69 -14.38
C THR A 110 16.18 -3.08 -13.25
N PRO A 111 16.05 -3.72 -12.07
CA PRO A 111 15.42 -3.12 -10.88
C PRO A 111 15.97 -1.76 -10.46
N GLU A 112 17.26 -1.49 -10.66
CA GLU A 112 17.86 -0.19 -10.34
C GLU A 112 17.24 0.95 -11.16
N LYS A 113 16.69 0.64 -12.35
CA LYS A 113 16.11 1.62 -13.26
C LYS A 113 14.72 2.09 -12.81
N TYR A 114 13.92 1.21 -12.20
CA TYR A 114 12.57 1.55 -11.75
C TYR A 114 12.46 1.71 -10.23
N LEU A 115 13.52 1.42 -9.46
CA LEU A 115 13.56 1.67 -8.02
C LEU A 115 13.20 3.12 -7.65
N PRO A 116 13.70 4.16 -8.35
CA PRO A 116 13.28 5.54 -8.05
C PRO A 116 11.78 5.78 -8.24
N ASP A 117 11.18 5.13 -9.25
CA ASP A 117 9.74 5.25 -9.54
C ASP A 117 8.89 4.54 -8.48
N VAL A 118 9.35 3.38 -7.99
CA VAL A 118 8.72 2.66 -6.87
C VAL A 118 8.73 3.54 -5.62
N VAL A 119 9.88 4.11 -5.26
CA VAL A 119 10.01 5.01 -4.10
C VAL A 119 9.13 6.25 -4.28
N THR A 120 9.08 6.82 -5.48
CA THR A 120 8.24 7.98 -5.81
C THR A 120 6.76 7.67 -5.66
N CYS A 121 6.29 6.51 -6.15
CA CYS A 121 4.91 6.06 -6.01
C CYS A 121 4.48 5.89 -4.55
N ILE A 122 5.37 5.31 -3.73
CA ILE A 122 5.14 5.16 -2.28
C ILE A 122 5.08 6.53 -1.61
N GLY A 123 6.05 7.41 -1.90
CA GLY A 123 6.09 8.77 -1.37
C GLY A 123 4.85 9.60 -1.75
N ALA A 124 4.40 9.51 -3.00
CA ALA A 124 3.18 10.17 -3.47
C ALA A 124 1.93 9.66 -2.74
N THR A 125 1.84 8.35 -2.49
CA THR A 125 0.74 7.76 -1.73
C THR A 125 0.74 8.24 -0.28
N VAL A 126 1.92 8.28 0.36
CA VAL A 126 2.06 8.85 1.72
C VAL A 126 1.62 10.30 1.75
N GLN A 127 2.07 11.10 0.78
CA GLN A 127 1.67 12.50 0.67
C GLN A 127 0.16 12.66 0.51
N GLU A 128 -0.49 11.79 -0.27
CA GLU A 128 -1.93 11.79 -0.42
C GLU A 128 -2.66 11.49 0.90
N VAL A 129 -2.18 10.52 1.67
CA VAL A 129 -2.72 10.19 3.00
C VAL A 129 -2.53 11.35 3.99
N ILE A 130 -1.41 12.07 3.92
CA ILE A 130 -1.20 13.32 4.68
C ILE A 130 -2.22 14.38 4.27
N ASN A 131 -2.44 14.58 2.97
CA ASN A 131 -3.40 15.56 2.45
C ASN A 131 -4.84 15.27 2.91
N LEU A 132 -5.18 13.98 3.06
CA LEU A 132 -6.47 13.53 3.61
C LEU A 132 -6.61 13.81 5.11
N GLY A 133 -5.52 14.07 5.84
CA GLY A 133 -5.54 14.49 7.24
C GLY A 133 -4.81 13.59 8.23
N ALA A 134 -4.14 12.53 7.77
CA ALA A 134 -3.38 11.66 8.65
C ALA A 134 -2.19 12.40 9.27
N ARG A 135 -1.99 12.20 10.58
CA ARG A 135 -0.87 12.80 11.34
C ARG A 135 0.17 11.79 11.79
N THR A 136 -0.23 10.54 11.96
CA THR A 136 0.64 9.46 12.42
C THR A 136 0.74 8.41 11.33
N ILE A 137 1.90 8.32 10.67
CA ILE A 137 2.14 7.42 9.54
C ILE A 137 3.42 6.64 9.80
N VAL A 138 3.37 5.33 9.59
CA VAL A 138 4.54 4.45 9.60
C VAL A 138 4.79 3.97 8.18
N VAL A 139 6.01 4.18 7.69
CA VAL A 139 6.47 3.73 6.37
C VAL A 139 7.67 2.80 6.57
N PRO A 140 7.46 1.48 6.58
CA PRO A 140 8.54 0.52 6.70
C PRO A 140 9.35 0.47 5.41
N GLY A 141 10.66 0.26 5.56
CA GLY A 141 11.53 -0.06 4.43
C GLY A 141 11.33 -1.52 4.00
N ASN A 142 11.82 -1.84 2.81
CA ASN A 142 11.87 -3.23 2.36
C ASN A 142 12.97 -3.99 3.13
N PHE A 143 12.77 -5.30 3.34
CA PHE A 143 13.79 -6.13 3.96
C PHE A 143 15.02 -6.31 3.06
N PRO A 144 16.22 -6.52 3.62
CA PRO A 144 17.36 -6.98 2.84
C PRO A 144 17.02 -8.32 2.16
N ILE A 145 17.07 -8.35 0.83
CA ILE A 145 16.71 -9.54 0.01
C ILE A 145 17.90 -10.26 -0.64
N GLY A 146 19.14 -9.86 -0.32
CA GLY A 146 20.37 -10.53 -0.81
C GLY A 146 21.06 -9.80 -1.95
#